data_AF-A0A2S9CY04-F1
#
_entry.id   AF-A0A2S9CY04-F1
#
_cell.length_a   1.000
_cell.length_b   1.000
_cell.length_c   1.000
_cell.angle_alpha   90.00
_cell.angle_beta   90.00
_cell.angle_gamma   90.00
#
_symmetry.space_group_name_H-M   'P 1'
#
loop_
_entity.id
_entity.type
_entity.pdbx_description
1 polymer ?
#
loop_
_entity_poly.entity_id
_entity_poly.type
_entity_poly.pdbx_seq_one_letter_code
_entity_poly.pdbx_strand_id
1 'polypeptide(L)'
;MKRIIILISCVSCTWTAAQIAPPPTIQRSTTSRGLTVNSRKGTLIEKKISTLGTFKNLNIQKIVTKDVSDNSSDRFLGIMYEYETFDEISKKTLTIDKNELGKLIQALQMVEQKENEKTNQETKYKFVTMSNIEFGSVYREKLSSWVNYIKIPSHYFNQSLQEFNKDDLKELIALLKKAEQEL
;
A
#
# COMPACT_ATOMS: atom_id res chain seq x y z
N MET A 1 -74.44 -29.28 -49.12
CA MET A 1 -73.10 -29.62 -49.63
C MET A 1 -72.11 -28.56 -49.18
N LYS A 2 -71.07 -29.01 -48.44
CA LYS A 2 -69.74 -28.45 -48.13
C LYS A 2 -69.62 -26.95 -47.76
N ARG A 3 -69.50 -26.69 -46.45
CA ARG A 3 -68.90 -25.46 -45.88
C ARG A 3 -67.38 -25.69 -45.76
N ILE A 4 -66.57 -24.78 -46.29
CA ILE A 4 -65.11 -24.79 -46.18
C ILE A 4 -64.74 -23.88 -45.00
N ILE A 5 -64.10 -24.45 -43.98
CA ILE A 5 -63.55 -23.72 -42.84
C ILE A 5 -62.03 -23.71 -43.03
N ILE A 6 -61.45 -22.54 -43.26
CA ILE A 6 -60.00 -22.35 -43.33
C ILE A 6 -59.52 -22.03 -41.92
N LEU A 7 -58.85 -22.98 -41.28
CA LEU A 7 -58.10 -22.75 -40.04
C LEU A 7 -56.77 -22.05 -40.40
N ILE A 8 -56.57 -20.84 -39.91
CA ILE A 8 -55.27 -20.15 -39.96
C ILE A 8 -54.57 -20.42 -38.63
N SER A 9 -53.52 -21.24 -38.65
CA SER A 9 -52.64 -21.48 -37.51
C SER A 9 -51.62 -20.34 -37.40
N CYS A 10 -51.81 -19.40 -36.48
CA CYS A 10 -50.76 -18.47 -36.07
C CYS A 10 -49.79 -19.20 -35.14
N VAL A 11 -48.62 -19.57 -35.68
CA VAL A 11 -47.47 -20.01 -34.88
C VAL A 11 -46.78 -18.76 -34.33
N SER A 12 -47.03 -18.45 -33.07
CA SER A 12 -46.32 -17.39 -32.34
C SER A 12 -44.93 -17.90 -31.95
N CYS A 13 -43.90 -17.59 -32.73
CA CYS A 13 -42.52 -17.80 -32.30
C CYS A 13 -42.17 -16.77 -31.22
N THR A 14 -42.31 -17.12 -29.95
CA THR A 14 -41.72 -16.34 -28.86
C THR A 14 -40.22 -16.52 -28.90
N TRP A 15 -39.49 -15.48 -29.33
CA TRP A 15 -38.04 -15.43 -29.19
C TRP A 15 -37.72 -15.21 -27.71
N THR A 16 -37.41 -16.29 -26.99
CA THR A 16 -36.81 -16.18 -25.66
C THR A 16 -35.34 -15.78 -25.83
N ALA A 17 -35.06 -14.49 -25.76
CA ALA A 17 -33.69 -14.04 -25.52
C ALA A 17 -33.28 -14.52 -24.13
N ALA A 18 -32.33 -15.43 -24.06
CA ALA A 18 -31.72 -15.83 -22.79
C ALA A 18 -30.96 -14.62 -22.22
N GLN A 19 -31.57 -13.91 -21.26
CA GLN A 19 -30.85 -12.93 -20.46
C GLN A 19 -29.93 -13.71 -19.51
N ILE A 20 -28.64 -13.66 -19.78
CA ILE A 20 -27.61 -14.15 -18.86
C ILE A 20 -27.69 -13.22 -17.64
N ALA A 21 -28.23 -13.72 -16.53
CA ALA A 21 -28.23 -12.97 -15.28
C ALA A 21 -26.78 -12.62 -14.92
N PRO A 22 -26.49 -11.37 -14.49
CA PRO A 22 -25.17 -11.03 -14.00
C PRO A 22 -24.80 -11.98 -12.85
N PRO A 23 -23.53 -12.40 -12.75
CA PRO A 23 -23.12 -13.35 -11.72
C PRO A 23 -23.44 -12.79 -10.33
N PRO A 24 -23.91 -13.64 -9.40
CA PRO A 24 -24.30 -13.19 -8.07
C PRO A 24 -23.10 -12.57 -7.36
N THR A 25 -23.31 -11.36 -6.82
CA THR A 25 -22.31 -10.67 -6.01
C THR A 25 -22.10 -11.44 -4.70
N ILE A 26 -20.97 -12.13 -4.58
CA ILE A 26 -20.59 -12.82 -3.35
C ILE A 26 -20.17 -11.76 -2.33
N GLN A 27 -21.03 -11.45 -1.35
CA GLN A 27 -20.64 -10.69 -0.18
C GLN A 27 -19.72 -11.55 0.70
N ARG A 28 -18.42 -11.34 0.57
CA ARG A 28 -17.42 -11.95 1.46
C ARG A 28 -17.24 -11.05 2.68
N SER A 29 -17.63 -11.54 3.86
CA SER A 29 -17.25 -10.92 5.13
C SER A 29 -15.75 -11.09 5.33
N THR A 30 -14.97 -10.02 5.20
CA THR A 30 -13.51 -10.04 5.39
C THR A 30 -13.16 -10.03 6.87
N THR A 31 -12.85 -11.21 7.43
CA THR A 31 -12.15 -11.34 8.72
C THR A 31 -10.65 -11.44 8.49
N SER A 32 -10.01 -10.34 8.11
CA SER A 32 -8.62 -10.01 8.43
C SER A 32 -8.36 -8.58 7.92
N ARG A 33 -7.86 -7.69 8.77
CA ARG A 33 -7.44 -6.34 8.38
C ARG A 33 -6.13 -6.40 7.58
N GLY A 34 -6.16 -7.03 6.41
CA GLY A 34 -5.09 -6.90 5.40
C GLY A 34 -5.33 -5.68 4.52
N LEU A 35 -4.28 -5.18 3.87
CA LEU A 35 -4.39 -4.11 2.87
C LEU A 35 -5.45 -4.45 1.81
N THR A 36 -6.43 -3.56 1.61
CA THR A 36 -7.58 -3.71 0.70
C THR A 36 -7.18 -3.98 -0.75
N VAL A 37 -5.96 -3.59 -1.14
CA VAL A 37 -5.37 -3.89 -2.47
C VAL A 37 -5.26 -5.39 -2.74
N ASN A 38 -4.99 -6.21 -1.71
CA ASN A 38 -4.75 -7.64 -1.88
C ASN A 38 -6.03 -8.50 -1.82
N SER A 39 -7.18 -7.91 -1.47
CA SER A 39 -8.44 -8.66 -1.28
C SER A 39 -9.32 -8.77 -2.54
N ARG A 40 -9.03 -8.04 -3.62
CA ARG A 40 -9.87 -7.98 -4.83
C ARG A 40 -9.44 -8.96 -5.94
N LYS A 41 -9.40 -10.26 -5.63
CA LYS A 41 -9.09 -11.30 -6.64
C LYS A 41 -10.27 -11.41 -7.63
N GLY A 42 -10.01 -11.23 -8.93
CA GLY A 42 -11.01 -11.31 -10.00
C GLY A 42 -11.52 -9.97 -10.51
N THR A 43 -11.00 -8.85 -10.00
CA THR A 43 -11.37 -7.50 -10.46
C THR A 43 -10.27 -6.88 -11.30
N LEU A 44 -10.65 -6.15 -12.36
CA LEU A 44 -9.71 -5.36 -13.16
C LEU A 44 -9.37 -4.07 -12.41
N ILE A 45 -8.11 -3.93 -12.00
CA ILE A 45 -7.60 -2.76 -11.26
C ILE A 45 -6.66 -1.96 -12.15
N GLU A 46 -6.97 -0.68 -12.37
CA GLU A 46 -6.04 0.31 -12.92
C GLU A 46 -5.10 0.78 -11.80
N LYS A 47 -3.78 0.67 -11.99
CA LYS A 47 -2.77 1.15 -11.03
C LYS A 47 -1.96 2.28 -11.65
N LYS A 48 -2.02 3.47 -11.04
CA LYS A 48 -1.21 4.64 -11.40
C LYS A 48 -0.19 4.90 -10.31
N ILE A 49 1.07 5.08 -10.69
CA ILE A 49 2.19 5.34 -9.78
C ILE A 49 2.83 6.65 -10.19
N SER A 50 3.02 7.55 -9.23
CA SER A 50 3.73 8.82 -9.42
C SER A 50 4.78 9.01 -8.33
N THR A 51 6.00 9.38 -8.70
CA THR A 51 7.09 9.66 -7.76
C THR A 51 6.82 10.96 -7.00
N LEU A 52 6.90 10.92 -5.67
CA LEU A 52 6.76 12.07 -4.77
C LEU A 52 8.12 12.62 -4.34
N GLY A 53 9.13 11.76 -4.31
CA GLY A 53 10.51 12.09 -3.97
C GLY A 53 11.35 10.85 -3.73
N THR A 54 12.58 11.07 -3.29
CA THR A 54 13.51 10.01 -2.91
C THR A 54 14.09 10.31 -1.54
N PHE A 55 14.23 9.29 -0.72
CA PHE A 55 14.95 9.36 0.54
C PHE A 55 16.01 8.28 0.54
N LYS A 56 17.29 8.68 0.50
CA LYS A 56 18.43 7.77 0.32
C LYS A 56 18.19 6.82 -0.88
N ASN A 57 18.11 5.51 -0.65
CA ASN A 57 17.83 4.50 -1.69
C ASN A 57 16.35 4.13 -1.85
N LEU A 58 15.45 4.80 -1.12
CA LEU A 58 14.02 4.57 -1.17
C LEU A 58 13.35 5.59 -2.09
N ASN A 59 12.55 5.10 -3.03
CA ASN A 59 11.72 5.94 -3.88
C ASN A 59 10.32 6.02 -3.28
N ILE A 60 9.92 7.23 -2.91
CA ILE A 60 8.64 7.52 -2.26
C ILE A 60 7.63 7.87 -3.35
N GLN A 61 6.52 7.14 -3.38
CA GLN A 61 5.56 7.13 -4.47
C GLN A 61 4.14 7.33 -3.96
N LYS A 62 3.29 7.93 -4.78
CA LYS A 62 1.83 7.83 -4.65
C LYS A 62 1.35 6.72 -5.56
N ILE A 63 0.56 5.82 -5.01
CA ILE A 63 -0.09 4.74 -5.74
C ILE A 63 -1.59 4.97 -5.67
N VAL A 64 -2.22 5.12 -6.82
CA VAL A 64 -3.67 5.18 -6.96
C VAL A 64 -4.13 3.89 -7.62
N THR A 65 -4.98 3.13 -6.94
CA THR A 65 -5.62 1.95 -7.52
C THR A 65 -7.09 2.24 -7.74
N LYS A 66 -7.55 2.11 -8.97
CA LYS A 66 -8.94 2.29 -9.36
C LYS A 66 -9.52 0.96 -9.82
N ASP A 67 -10.63 0.58 -9.22
CA ASP A 67 -11.44 -0.54 -9.68
C ASP A 67 -12.21 -0.10 -10.94
N VAL A 68 -12.00 -0.81 -12.03
CA VAL A 68 -12.60 -0.42 -13.33
C VAL A 68 -14.09 -0.76 -13.37
N SER A 69 -14.57 -1.68 -12.52
CA SER A 69 -15.96 -2.11 -12.53
C SER A 69 -16.90 -1.11 -11.86
N ASP A 70 -16.48 -0.50 -10.74
CA ASP A 70 -17.29 0.43 -9.95
C ASP A 70 -16.69 1.84 -9.84
N ASN A 71 -15.54 2.08 -10.46
CA ASN A 71 -14.76 3.33 -10.41
C ASN A 71 -14.28 3.74 -9.00
N SER A 72 -14.40 2.88 -7.99
CA SER A 72 -13.85 3.14 -6.65
C SER A 72 -12.33 3.28 -6.73
N SER A 73 -11.77 4.21 -5.96
CA SER A 73 -10.34 4.51 -6.00
C SER A 73 -9.75 4.58 -4.60
N ASP A 74 -8.68 3.84 -4.40
CA ASP A 74 -7.88 3.85 -3.16
C ASP A 74 -6.51 4.49 -3.44
N ARG A 75 -5.96 5.16 -2.42
CA ARG A 75 -4.67 5.86 -2.52
C ARG A 75 -3.75 5.44 -1.39
N PHE A 76 -2.50 5.16 -1.75
CA PHE A 76 -1.48 4.64 -0.83
C PHE A 76 -0.16 5.36 -1.02
N LEU A 77 0.60 5.47 0.07
CA LEU A 77 2.02 5.74 -0.01
C LEU A 77 2.72 4.45 -0.43
N GLY A 78 3.51 4.51 -1.50
CA GLY A 78 4.44 3.47 -1.90
C GLY A 78 5.86 3.81 -1.45
N ILE A 79 6.54 2.85 -0.83
CA ILE A 79 7.98 2.89 -0.58
C ILE A 79 8.61 1.80 -1.45
N MET A 80 9.24 2.22 -2.54
CA MET A 80 9.94 1.32 -3.45
C MET A 80 11.41 1.26 -3.06
N TYR A 81 11.93 0.04 -2.98
CA TYR A 81 13.35 -0.23 -2.77
C TYR A 81 13.84 -1.21 -3.83
N GLU A 82 15.12 -1.11 -4.13
CA GLU A 82 15.83 -2.05 -5.01
C GLU A 82 16.55 -3.07 -4.14
N TYR A 83 16.58 -4.32 -4.59
CA TYR A 83 17.31 -5.40 -3.95
C TYR A 83 17.98 -6.26 -5.00
N GLU A 84 19.19 -6.69 -4.68
CA GLU A 84 19.99 -7.52 -5.57
C GLU A 84 19.77 -8.99 -5.23
N THR A 85 19.59 -9.78 -6.29
CA THR A 85 19.70 -11.23 -6.26
C THR A 85 21.03 -11.62 -6.91
N PHE A 86 21.35 -12.92 -6.99
CA PHE A 86 22.63 -13.37 -7.57
C PHE A 86 22.83 -12.87 -9.02
N ASP A 87 21.76 -12.79 -9.81
CA ASP A 87 21.82 -12.46 -11.23
C ASP A 87 21.06 -11.17 -11.64
N GLU A 88 20.22 -10.61 -10.77
CA GLU A 88 19.32 -9.50 -11.15
C GLU A 88 19.09 -8.48 -10.02
N ILE A 89 18.99 -7.20 -10.40
CA ILE A 89 18.48 -6.13 -9.54
C ILE A 89 16.96 -6.04 -9.70
N SER A 90 16.24 -6.43 -8.65
CA SER A 90 14.78 -6.39 -8.60
C SER A 90 14.27 -5.20 -7.80
N LYS A 91 13.05 -4.74 -8.09
CA LYS A 91 12.37 -3.67 -7.34
C LYS A 91 11.14 -4.20 -6.63
N LYS A 92 10.92 -3.76 -5.40
CA LYS A 92 9.70 -4.08 -4.65
C LYS A 92 9.14 -2.82 -4.00
N THR A 93 7.83 -2.67 -4.08
CA THR A 93 7.11 -1.55 -3.47
C THR A 93 6.21 -2.06 -2.35
N LEU A 94 6.40 -1.48 -1.17
CA LEU A 94 5.55 -1.70 0.00
C LEU A 94 4.60 -0.53 0.16
N THR A 95 3.37 -0.80 0.56
CA THR A 95 2.31 0.21 0.66
C THR A 95 1.99 0.53 2.10
N ILE A 96 1.72 1.80 2.38
CA ILE A 96 1.23 2.33 3.66
C ILE A 96 -0.07 3.08 3.37
N ASP A 97 -1.13 2.79 4.11
CA ASP A 97 -2.39 3.52 3.98
C ASP A 97 -2.31 4.92 4.62
N LYS A 98 -3.24 5.81 4.29
CA LYS A 98 -3.21 7.19 4.78
C LYS A 98 -3.31 7.30 6.31
N ASN A 99 -4.11 6.45 6.95
CA ASN A 99 -4.30 6.49 8.40
C ASN A 99 -3.06 6.00 9.15
N GLU A 100 -2.39 4.99 8.61
CA GLU A 100 -1.12 4.48 9.07
C GLU A 100 0.01 5.49 8.86
N LEU A 101 0.04 6.16 7.71
CA LEU A 101 1.01 7.21 7.42
C LEU A 101 0.96 8.33 8.46
N GLY A 102 -0.23 8.80 8.84
CA GLY A 102 -0.37 9.82 9.89
C GLY A 102 0.21 9.36 11.23
N LYS A 103 0.01 8.08 11.61
CA LYS A 103 0.61 7.51 12.83
C LYS A 103 2.13 7.40 12.74
N LEU A 104 2.65 7.00 11.58
CA LEU A 104 4.09 6.95 11.32
C LEU A 104 4.72 8.34 11.46
N ILE A 105 4.12 9.37 10.83
CA ILE A 105 4.61 10.75 10.92
C ILE A 105 4.64 11.21 12.39
N GLN A 106 3.56 10.97 13.14
CA GLN A 106 3.50 11.31 14.57
C GLN A 106 4.58 10.59 15.38
N ALA A 107 4.81 9.29 15.13
CA ALA A 107 5.84 8.52 15.81
C ALA A 107 7.25 9.07 15.51
N LEU A 108 7.54 9.40 14.25
CA LEU A 108 8.83 9.99 13.85
C LEU A 108 9.06 11.37 14.46
N GLN A 109 8.03 12.21 14.55
CA GLN A 109 8.12 13.50 15.24
C GLN A 109 8.37 13.35 16.74
N MET A 110 7.76 12.34 17.38
CA MET A 110 8.04 12.02 18.77
C MET A 110 9.49 11.57 18.96
N VAL A 111 10.02 10.74 18.05
CA VAL A 111 11.43 10.36 18.04
C VAL A 111 12.32 11.60 17.90
N GLU A 112 12.06 12.48 16.92
CA GLU A 112 12.80 13.73 16.72
C GLU A 112 12.88 14.56 18.01
N GLN A 113 11.78 14.64 18.77
CA GLN A 113 11.76 15.32 20.07
C GLN A 113 12.62 14.59 21.11
N LYS A 114 12.46 13.25 21.23
CA LYS A 114 13.22 12.41 22.16
C LYS A 114 14.72 12.42 21.90
N GLU A 115 15.15 12.60 20.66
CA GLU A 115 16.58 12.72 20.33
C GLU A 115 17.24 13.98 20.92
N ASN A 116 16.46 14.98 21.32
CA ASN A 116 16.96 16.17 22.01
C ASN A 116 17.06 15.98 23.53
N GLU A 117 16.44 14.93 24.08
CA GLU A 117 16.50 14.65 25.51
C GLU A 117 17.84 13.99 25.85
N LYS A 118 18.42 14.35 27.01
CA LYS A 118 19.62 13.68 27.50
C LYS A 118 19.27 12.26 27.94
N THR A 119 19.96 11.29 27.37
CA THR A 119 19.86 9.87 27.70
C THR A 119 21.26 9.35 27.99
N ASN A 120 21.41 8.58 29.07
CA ASN A 120 22.70 8.01 29.49
C ASN A 120 22.72 6.48 29.40
N GLN A 121 21.70 5.89 28.78
CA GLN A 121 21.52 4.43 28.67
C GLN A 121 21.13 4.09 27.24
N GLU A 122 21.59 2.94 26.75
CA GLU A 122 21.21 2.45 25.43
C GLU A 122 19.68 2.31 25.34
N THR A 123 19.07 3.17 24.52
CA THR A 123 17.61 3.31 24.40
C THR A 123 17.21 3.13 22.94
N LYS A 124 16.12 2.39 22.69
CA LYS A 124 15.63 2.09 21.35
C LYS A 124 14.15 2.42 21.20
N TYR A 125 13.83 3.17 20.15
CA TYR A 125 12.46 3.39 19.69
C TYR A 125 12.25 2.69 18.35
N LYS A 126 11.06 2.08 18.17
CA LYS A 126 10.66 1.50 16.89
C LYS A 126 9.17 1.66 16.64
N PHE A 127 8.83 1.89 15.38
CA PHE A 127 7.48 1.85 14.82
C PHE A 127 7.49 0.86 13.65
N VAL A 128 6.53 -0.07 13.62
CA VAL A 128 6.45 -1.09 12.57
C VAL A 128 5.13 -0.93 11.83
N THR A 129 5.19 -0.82 10.51
CA THR A 129 4.00 -0.72 9.66
C THR A 129 3.34 -2.09 9.46
N MET A 130 2.10 -2.10 8.98
CA MET A 130 1.35 -3.28 8.56
C MET A 130 2.03 -4.03 7.41
N SER A 131 2.82 -3.31 6.60
CA SER A 131 3.69 -3.89 5.58
C SER A 131 5.04 -4.36 6.13
N ASN A 132 5.23 -4.38 7.45
CA ASN A 132 6.44 -4.80 8.17
C ASN A 132 7.69 -3.94 7.91
N ILE A 133 7.51 -2.67 7.52
CA ILE A 133 8.62 -1.70 7.49
C ILE A 133 8.85 -1.21 8.91
N GLU A 134 10.06 -1.35 9.41
CA GLU A 134 10.45 -0.84 10.73
C GLU A 134 11.18 0.49 10.58
N PHE A 135 10.66 1.53 11.24
CA PHE A 135 11.33 2.82 11.41
C PHE A 135 11.76 2.90 12.87
N GLY A 136 13.01 3.27 13.15
CA GLY A 136 13.46 3.35 14.53
C GLY A 136 14.63 4.28 14.75
N SER A 137 14.96 4.46 16.02
CA SER A 137 16.13 5.21 16.47
C SER A 137 16.75 4.51 17.66
N VAL A 138 18.09 4.48 17.70
CA VAL A 138 18.86 3.86 18.77
C VAL A 138 19.85 4.88 19.32
N TYR A 139 19.84 5.09 20.63
CA TYR A 139 20.89 5.84 21.31
C TYR A 139 22.08 4.92 21.53
N ARG A 140 23.19 5.21 20.85
CA ARG A 140 24.45 4.47 21.02
C ARG A 140 25.30 5.18 22.04
N GLU A 141 25.40 4.60 23.24
CA GLU A 141 26.22 5.14 24.34
C GLU A 141 27.67 5.38 23.91
N LYS A 142 28.26 4.44 23.16
CA LYS A 142 29.63 4.56 22.64
C LYS A 142 29.86 5.78 21.74
N LEU A 143 28.82 6.23 21.04
CA LEU A 143 28.88 7.38 20.14
C LEU A 143 28.24 8.63 20.77
N SER A 144 27.71 8.50 21.99
CA SER A 144 26.91 9.50 22.69
C SER A 144 25.85 10.18 21.79
N SER A 145 25.28 9.42 20.86
CA SER A 145 24.41 9.97 19.80
C SER A 145 23.32 9.00 19.38
N TRP A 146 22.24 9.57 18.86
CA TRP A 146 21.14 8.85 18.25
C TRP A 146 21.46 8.48 16.80
N VAL A 147 21.14 7.25 16.43
CA VAL A 147 21.22 6.74 15.06
C VAL A 147 19.83 6.29 14.63
N ASN A 148 19.29 6.97 13.63
CA ASN A 148 18.00 6.62 13.04
C ASN A 148 18.17 5.52 11.99
N TYR A 149 17.13 4.74 11.77
CA TYR A 149 17.15 3.72 10.74
C TYR A 149 15.77 3.39 10.15
N ILE A 150 15.79 2.90 8.92
CA ILE A 150 14.68 2.20 8.27
C ILE A 150 15.13 0.78 7.98
N LYS A 151 14.32 -0.20 8.34
CA LYS A 151 14.54 -1.61 8.03
C LYS A 151 13.38 -2.13 7.19
N ILE A 152 13.71 -2.51 5.96
CA ILE A 152 12.77 -3.11 5.03
C ILE A 152 12.66 -4.62 5.32
N PRO A 153 11.44 -5.20 5.28
CA PRO A 153 11.25 -6.64 5.45
C PRO A 153 11.89 -7.38 4.29
N SER A 154 12.89 -8.21 4.60
CA SER A 154 13.57 -9.07 3.64
C SER A 154 13.37 -10.54 4.01
N HIS A 155 13.09 -11.37 3.01
CA HIS A 155 13.08 -12.83 3.15
C HIS A 155 14.47 -13.44 2.99
N TYR A 156 15.43 -12.67 2.48
CA TYR A 156 16.79 -13.11 2.22
C TYR A 156 17.73 -12.49 3.27
N PHE A 157 18.89 -13.12 3.49
CA PHE A 157 19.84 -12.84 4.57
C PHE A 157 20.34 -11.38 4.67
N ASN A 158 20.06 -10.53 3.68
CA ASN A 158 20.31 -9.10 3.75
C ASN A 158 19.05 -8.38 4.29
N GLN A 159 19.06 -8.10 5.60
CA GLN A 159 18.19 -7.09 6.17
C GLN A 159 18.65 -5.74 5.60
N SER A 160 17.85 -5.11 4.73
CA SER A 160 18.14 -3.76 4.25
C SER A 160 17.89 -2.78 5.39
N LEU A 161 18.92 -2.60 6.22
CA LEU A 161 18.99 -1.60 7.27
C LEU A 161 19.65 -0.37 6.68
N GLN A 162 18.90 0.73 6.64
CA GLN A 162 19.39 2.02 6.22
C GLN A 162 19.47 2.94 7.41
N GLU A 163 20.69 3.24 7.86
CA GLU A 163 20.93 4.19 8.93
C GLU A 163 21.04 5.62 8.37
N PHE A 164 20.61 6.61 9.16
CA PHE A 164 20.69 8.02 8.80
C PHE A 164 20.74 8.92 10.03
N ASN A 165 21.11 10.18 9.82
CA ASN A 165 21.33 11.12 10.91
C ASN A 165 20.03 11.90 11.26
N LYS A 166 20.15 12.82 12.21
CA LYS A 166 19.03 13.64 12.70
C LYS A 166 18.49 14.64 11.68
N ASP A 167 19.33 15.18 10.80
CA ASP A 167 18.86 16.11 9.77
C ASP A 167 18.13 15.35 8.65
N ASP A 168 18.63 14.17 8.29
CA ASP A 168 17.93 13.24 7.41
C ASP A 168 16.55 12.84 7.99
N LEU A 169 16.42 12.68 9.31
CA LEU A 169 15.12 12.41 9.95
C LEU A 169 14.11 13.54 9.69
N LYS A 170 14.55 14.80 9.77
CA LYS A 170 13.70 15.96 9.47
C LYS A 170 13.27 15.99 8.01
N GLU A 171 14.20 15.69 7.10
CA GLU A 171 13.92 15.58 5.66
C GLU A 171 12.88 14.49 5.38
N LEU A 172 13.03 13.32 6.01
CA LEU A 172 12.07 12.23 5.91
C LEU A 172 10.68 12.64 6.41
N ILE A 173 10.59 13.25 7.59
CA ILE A 173 9.32 13.74 8.15
C ILE A 173 8.66 14.75 7.21
N ALA A 174 9.44 15.69 6.65
CA ALA A 174 8.93 16.69 5.72
C ALA A 174 8.42 16.05 4.41
N LEU A 175 9.17 15.09 3.86
CA LEU A 175 8.76 14.34 2.66
C LEU A 175 7.47 13.54 2.91
N LEU A 176 7.37 12.86 4.04
CA LEU A 176 6.18 12.08 4.40
C LEU A 176 4.95 12.97 4.63
N LYS A 177 5.11 14.13 5.27
CA LYS A 177 4.02 15.12 5.42
C LYS A 177 3.54 15.65 4.07
N LYS A 178 4.46 15.97 3.15
CA LYS A 178 4.10 16.36 1.78
C LYS A 178 3.33 15.23 1.09
N ALA A 179 3.81 13.99 1.22
CA ALA A 179 3.16 12.83 0.64
C ALA A 179 1.74 12.59 1.21
N GLU A 180 1.54 12.79 2.52
CA GLU A 180 0.24 12.66 3.18
C GLU A 180 -0.82 13.63 2.60
N GLN A 181 -0.42 14.84 2.20
CA GLN A 181 -1.32 15.80 1.56
C GLN A 181 -1.74 15.39 0.14
N GLU A 182 -0.96 14.53 -0.52
CA GLU A 182 -1.26 14.07 -1.88
C GLU A 182 -2.14 12.80 -1.92
N LEU A 183 -2.37 12.14 -0.78
CA LEU A 183 -3.22 10.96 -0.64
C LEU A 183 -4.65 11.35 -0.27
#